data_AF-A0A223B1H0-F1
#
_entry.id   AF-A0A223B1H0-F1
#
_cell.length_a   1.000
_cell.length_b   1.000
_cell.length_c   1.000
_cell.angle_alpha   90.00
_cell.angle_beta   90.00
_cell.angle_gamma   90.00
#
_symmetry.space_group_name_H-M   'P 1'
#
loop_
_entity.id
_entity.type
_entity.pdbx_description
1 polymer ?
#
loop_
_entity_poly.entity_id
_entity_poly.type
_entity_poly.pdbx_seq_one_letter_code
_entity_poly.pdbx_strand_id
1 'polypeptide(L)'
;MNRNGYTRSMSKKGCSPNNAACEGLFGRVKNEFFYNQDWKDTTIEEFIQKLDEYLHWYNEKRIKKSLGYLSPIEYRRAIGLAA
;
A
#
# COMPACT_ATOMS: atom_id res chain seq x y z
N MET A 1 -3.69 2.72 20.89
CA MET A 1 -4.83 1.95 20.32
C MET A 1 -6.14 2.34 21.01
N ASN A 2 -6.30 2.12 22.32
CA ASN A 2 -7.54 2.52 23.02
C ASN A 2 -7.78 4.05 23.08
N ARG A 3 -6.71 4.86 23.10
CA ARG A 3 -6.80 6.34 23.12
C ARG A 3 -7.55 6.94 21.92
N ASN A 4 -7.60 6.21 20.79
CA ASN A 4 -8.25 6.66 19.56
C ASN A 4 -9.44 5.76 19.17
N GLY A 5 -9.93 4.91 20.08
CA GLY A 5 -11.06 4.01 19.83
C GLY A 5 -10.75 2.82 18.90
N TYR A 6 -9.49 2.51 18.62
CA TYR A 6 -9.13 1.38 17.75
C TYR A 6 -8.90 0.10 18.56
N THR A 7 -9.64 -0.95 18.21
CA THR A 7 -9.40 -2.30 18.73
C THR A 7 -8.28 -2.98 17.94
N ARG A 8 -7.23 -3.41 18.65
CA ARG A 8 -6.17 -4.23 18.04
C ARG A 8 -6.75 -5.59 17.65
N SER A 9 -6.71 -5.90 16.37
CA SER A 9 -7.01 -7.26 15.90
C SER A 9 -5.70 -8.04 15.75
N MET A 10 -5.58 -9.15 16.48
CA MET A 10 -4.54 -10.14 16.27
C MET A 10 -5.18 -11.34 15.59
N SER A 11 -4.69 -11.70 14.41
CA SER A 11 -5.12 -12.91 13.73
C SER A 11 -5.00 -14.14 14.62
N LYS A 12 -5.94 -15.08 14.49
CA LYS A 12 -5.77 -16.43 15.05
C LYS A 12 -4.51 -17.08 14.46
N LYS A 13 -3.84 -17.93 15.24
CA LYS A 13 -2.70 -18.72 14.75
C LYS A 13 -3.11 -19.48 13.48
N GLY A 14 -2.32 -19.32 12.41
CA GLY A 14 -2.62 -19.91 11.09
C GLY A 14 -3.62 -19.14 10.23
N CYS A 15 -4.15 -17.99 10.67
CA CYS A 15 -5.09 -17.17 9.91
C CYS A 15 -4.42 -15.86 9.43
N SER A 16 -3.61 -15.95 8.38
CA SER A 16 -2.83 -14.83 7.85
C SER A 16 -3.48 -13.90 6.80
N PRO A 17 -4.80 -13.90 6.45
CA PRO A 17 -5.31 -13.07 5.36
C PRO A 17 -4.92 -11.58 5.44
N ASN A 18 -4.99 -10.99 6.64
CA ASN A 18 -4.59 -9.60 6.87
C ASN A 18 -3.08 -9.39 6.65
N ASN A 19 -2.27 -10.33 7.13
CA ASN A 19 -0.81 -10.28 6.96
C ASN A 19 -0.42 -10.48 5.49
N ALA A 20 -1.02 -11.45 4.81
CA ALA A 20 -0.77 -11.74 3.40
C ALA A 20 -1.12 -10.55 2.49
N ALA A 21 -2.21 -9.84 2.78
CA ALA A 21 -2.57 -8.62 2.05
C ALA A 21 -1.50 -7.51 2.23
N CYS A 22 -1.03 -7.29 3.46
CA CYS A 22 0.04 -6.34 3.76
C CYS A 22 1.37 -6.75 3.12
N GLU A 23 1.77 -8.02 3.22
CA GLU A 23 2.96 -8.56 2.57
C GLU A 23 2.91 -8.37 1.05
N GLY A 24 1.75 -8.57 0.44
CA GLY A 24 1.55 -8.30 -0.99
C GLY A 24 1.73 -6.83 -1.38
N LEU A 25 1.41 -5.88 -0.50
CA LEU A 25 1.71 -4.46 -0.72
C LEU A 25 3.21 -4.18 -0.56
N PHE A 26 3.82 -4.60 0.56
CA PHE A 26 5.22 -4.37 0.82
C PHE A 26 6.13 -5.03 -0.21
N GLY A 27 5.78 -6.22 -0.68
CA GLY A 27 6.47 -6.89 -1.78
C GLY A 27 6.46 -6.06 -3.07
N ARG A 28 5.34 -5.41 -3.40
CA ARG A 28 5.27 -4.52 -4.58
C ARG A 28 6.10 -3.26 -4.38
N VAL A 29 5.99 -2.59 -3.23
CA VAL A 29 6.82 -1.42 -2.92
C VAL A 29 8.31 -1.78 -3.06
N LYS A 30 8.74 -2.90 -2.50
CA LYS A 30 10.14 -3.31 -2.61
C LYS A 30 10.55 -3.60 -4.06
N ASN A 31 9.76 -4.38 -4.80
CA ASN A 31 10.13 -4.77 -6.16
C ASN A 31 10.03 -3.65 -7.19
N GLU A 32 9.02 -2.80 -7.08
CA GLU A 32 8.71 -1.78 -8.10
C GLU A 32 9.35 -0.43 -7.79
N PHE A 33 9.50 -0.08 -6.51
CA PHE A 33 10.05 1.21 -6.09
C PHE A 33 11.49 1.09 -5.56
N PHE A 34 11.77 0.14 -4.67
CA PHE A 34 13.04 0.13 -3.94
C PHE A 34 14.18 -0.59 -4.69
N TYR A 35 13.91 -1.79 -5.19
CA TYR A 35 14.91 -2.61 -5.88
C TYR A 35 15.24 -2.04 -7.26
N ASN A 36 16.47 -2.29 -7.71
CA ASN A 36 17.01 -1.81 -8.99
C ASN A 36 17.11 -0.27 -9.11
N GLN A 37 17.11 0.44 -7.99
CA GLN A 37 17.44 1.87 -7.90
C GLN A 37 18.76 2.04 -7.14
N ASP A 38 19.56 3.05 -7.50
CA ASP A 38 20.71 3.47 -6.68
C ASP A 38 20.28 4.58 -5.72
N TRP A 39 20.52 4.35 -4.43
CA TRP A 39 20.12 5.25 -3.33
C TRP A 39 21.32 5.89 -2.63
N LYS A 40 22.57 5.64 -3.07
CA LYS A 40 23.78 6.10 -2.37
C LYS A 40 23.82 7.61 -2.16
N ASP A 41 23.36 8.37 -3.16
CA ASP A 41 23.36 9.84 -3.15
C ASP A 41 21.98 10.42 -2.85
N THR A 42 21.04 9.61 -2.34
CA THR A 42 19.69 10.07 -1.98
C THR A 42 19.61 10.34 -0.49
N THR A 43 19.16 11.54 -0.12
CA THR A 43 18.87 11.89 1.27
C THR A 43 17.62 11.17 1.77
N ILE A 44 17.44 11.10 3.10
CA ILE A 44 16.25 10.48 3.68
C ILE A 44 14.99 11.24 3.28
N GLU A 45 15.06 12.57 3.23
CA GLU A 45 13.97 13.45 2.84
C GLU A 45 13.52 13.19 1.40
N GLU A 46 14.47 13.09 0.45
CA GLU A 46 14.18 12.75 -0.94
C GLU A 46 13.63 11.33 -1.08
N PHE A 47 14.15 10.38 -0.31
CA PHE A 47 13.64 9.01 -0.31
C PHE A 47 12.18 8.97 0.15
N ILE A 48 11.85 9.68 1.23
CA ILE A 48 10.48 9.78 1.76
C ILE A 48 9.56 10.42 0.72
N GLN A 49 9.99 11.51 0.08
CA GLN A 49 9.19 12.16 -0.97
C GLN A 49 8.93 11.21 -2.14
N LYS A 50 9.96 10.54 -2.66
CA LYS A 50 9.80 9.59 -3.76
C LYS A 50 8.90 8.41 -3.39
N LEU A 51 8.98 7.93 -2.14
CA LEU A 51 8.08 6.88 -1.65
C LEU A 51 6.63 7.36 -1.57
N ASP A 52 6.40 8.59 -1.10
CA ASP A 52 5.08 9.22 -1.04
C ASP A 52 4.46 9.34 -2.44
N GLU A 53 5.23 9.84 -3.40
CA GLU A 53 4.82 9.93 -4.81
C GLU A 53 4.44 8.56 -5.39
N TYR A 54 5.24 7.52 -5.11
CA TYR A 54 4.93 6.16 -5.53
C TYR A 54 3.62 5.65 -4.89
N LEU A 55 3.38 5.93 -3.61
CA LEU A 55 2.17 5.50 -2.90
C LEU A 55 0.92 6.21 -3.44
N HIS A 56 1.02 7.51 -3.73
CA HIS A 56 -0.04 8.27 -4.42
C HIS A 56 -0.35 7.67 -5.78
N TRP A 57 0.67 7.42 -6.62
CA TRP A 57 0.48 6.74 -7.90
C TRP A 57 -0.16 5.35 -7.73
N TYR A 58 0.32 4.56 -6.78
CA TYR A 58 -0.18 3.22 -6.51
C TYR A 58 -1.66 3.24 -6.15
N ASN A 59 -2.10 4.19 -5.32
CA ASN A 59 -3.47 4.27 -4.84
C ASN A 59 -4.43 4.91 -5.84
N GLU A 60 -3.98 5.93 -6.57
CA GLU A 60 -4.85 6.79 -7.37
C GLU A 60 -4.84 6.44 -8.85
N LYS A 61 -3.71 5.94 -9.37
CA LYS A 61 -3.48 5.81 -10.82
C LYS A 61 -3.21 4.38 -11.28
N ARG A 62 -2.76 3.49 -10.39
CA ARG A 62 -2.38 2.12 -10.78
C ARG A 62 -3.59 1.29 -11.21
N ILE A 63 -3.65 0.97 -12.50
CA ILE A 63 -4.65 0.06 -13.04
C ILE A 63 -4.42 -1.38 -12.55
N LYS A 64 -5.45 -1.98 -11.94
CA LYS A 64 -5.44 -3.39 -11.54
C LYS A 64 -6.52 -4.18 -12.27
N LYS A 65 -6.09 -5.15 -13.08
CA LYS A 65 -7.01 -6.09 -13.76
C LYS A 65 -7.94 -6.81 -12.78
N SER A 66 -7.44 -7.21 -11.62
CA SER A 66 -8.23 -7.86 -10.57
C SER A 66 -9.31 -6.96 -9.96
N LEU A 67 -9.23 -5.64 -10.16
CA LEU A 67 -10.19 -4.65 -9.70
C LEU A 67 -11.07 -4.13 -10.85
N GLY A 68 -11.18 -4.88 -11.95
CA GLY A 68 -11.95 -4.45 -13.11
C GLY A 68 -11.28 -3.33 -13.89
N TYR A 69 -9.95 -3.30 -13.92
CA TYR A 69 -9.15 -2.25 -14.56
C TYR A 69 -9.32 -0.86 -13.94
N LEU A 70 -9.68 -0.80 -12.66
CA LEU A 70 -9.74 0.42 -11.87
C LEU A 70 -8.48 0.59 -11.01
N SER A 71 -8.21 1.83 -10.62
CA SER A 71 -7.27 2.12 -9.53
C SER A 71 -7.83 1.70 -8.17
N PRO A 72 -6.99 1.49 -7.14
CA PRO A 72 -7.49 1.14 -5.81
C PRO A 72 -8.54 2.11 -5.26
N ILE A 73 -8.35 3.43 -5.43
CA ILE A 73 -9.32 4.41 -4.93
C ILE A 73 -10.61 4.39 -5.76
N GLU A 74 -10.53 4.26 -7.08
CA GLU A 74 -11.70 4.14 -7.97
C GLU A 74 -12.52 2.92 -7.63
N TYR A 75 -11.87 1.76 -7.45
CA TYR A 75 -12.54 0.54 -7.03
C TYR A 75 -13.23 0.72 -5.69
N ARG A 76 -12.56 1.33 -4.70
CA ARG A 76 -13.15 1.58 -3.38
C ARG A 76 -14.36 2.52 -3.46
N ARG A 77 -14.32 3.56 -4.30
CA ARG A 77 -15.46 4.45 -4.56
C ARG A 77 -16.62 3.70 -5.22
N ALA A 78 -16.33 2.87 -6.21
CA ALA A 78 -17.34 2.07 -6.91
C ALA A 78 -18.12 1.12 -5.98
N ILE A 79 -17.48 0.64 -4.90
CA ILE A 79 -18.12 -0.22 -3.89
C ILE A 79 -18.56 0.53 -2.62
N GLY A 80 -18.51 1.86 -2.59
CA GLY A 80 -18.98 2.69 -1.46
C GLY A 80 -18.09 2.64 -0.21
N LEU A 81 -16.83 2.22 -0.33
CA LEU A 81 -15.85 2.15 0.78
C LEU A 81 -14.90 3.35 0.84
N ALA A 82 -15.08 4.33 -0.03
CA ALA A 82 -14.37 5.60 -0.05
C ALA A 82 -15.30 6.69 -0.62
N ALA A 83 -15.14 7.92 -0.12
CA ALA A 83 -15.84 9.11 -0.62
C ALA A 83 -15.26 9.61 -1.96
#